data_AF-A0A1Q7F5P0-F1
#
_entry.id   AF-A0A1Q7F5P0-F1
#
_cell.length_a   1.000
_cell.length_b   1.000
_cell.length_c   1.000
_cell.angle_alpha   90.00
_cell.angle_beta   90.00
_cell.angle_gamma   90.00
#
_symmetry.space_group_name_H-M   'P 1'
#
loop_
_entity.id
_entity.type
_entity.pdbx_description
1 polymer ?
#
loop_
_entity_poly.entity_id
_entity_poly.type
_entity_poly.pdbx_seq_one_letter_code
_entity_poly.pdbx_strand_id
1 'polypeptide(L)'
;MLSVGIYLPLWFGFSWSELRRETADERMEPAWHALSIFVPGYGSWQVYRHFATIAAALERAGSTLKVDPLSATIGALLWYLTWFHYSAEPIFALLNAAELLAGTAVVVYGQRALNEYWRQRPGPPVEERVLETDWIAIAAAGALFVAVLVSYATTPTN
;
A
#
# COMPACT_ATOMS: atom_id res chain seq x y z
N MET A 1 15.03 -1.54 7.70
CA MET A 1 13.67 -1.28 7.19
C MET A 1 13.55 -1.59 5.69
N LEU A 2 14.04 -2.75 5.24
CA LEU A 2 14.05 -3.11 3.81
C LEU A 2 12.79 -3.88 3.38
N SER A 3 12.10 -4.56 4.30
CA SER A 3 11.02 -5.49 3.98
C SER A 3 9.69 -4.80 3.66
N VAL A 4 9.30 -3.75 4.37
CA VAL A 4 8.02 -3.05 4.10
C VAL A 4 8.15 -2.00 3.00
N GLY A 5 9.32 -1.36 2.87
CA GLY A 5 9.59 -0.42 1.78
C GLY A 5 9.53 -1.05 0.39
N ILE A 6 9.87 -2.35 0.26
CA ILE A 6 9.72 -3.08 -1.00
C ILE A 6 8.34 -3.72 -1.15
N TYR A 7 7.64 -3.98 -0.05
CA TYR A 7 6.32 -4.61 -0.07
C TYR A 7 5.29 -3.76 -0.79
N LEU A 8 5.24 -2.46 -0.49
CA LEU A 8 4.28 -1.55 -1.11
C LEU A 8 4.40 -1.51 -2.65
N PRO A 9 5.60 -1.30 -3.24
CA PRO A 9 5.81 -1.44 -4.69
C PRO A 9 5.40 -2.80 -5.26
N LEU A 10 5.74 -3.90 -4.56
CA LEU A 10 5.39 -5.25 -5.01
C LEU A 10 3.88 -5.47 -5.03
N TRP A 11 3.18 -5.03 -3.98
CA TRP A 11 1.72 -5.10 -3.91
C TRP A 11 1.10 -4.34 -5.08
N PHE A 12 1.52 -3.10 -5.34
CA PHE A 12 1.06 -2.32 -6.49
C PHE A 12 1.30 -3.04 -7.81
N GLY A 13 2.46 -3.68 -8.00
CA GLY A 13 2.74 -4.47 -9.20
C GLY A 13 1.81 -5.67 -9.35
N PHE A 14 1.67 -6.49 -8.32
CA PHE A 14 0.87 -7.71 -8.39
C PHE A 14 -0.62 -7.43 -8.58
N SER A 15 -1.19 -6.48 -7.82
CA SER A 15 -2.59 -6.09 -7.97
C SER A 15 -2.84 -5.42 -9.32
N TRP A 16 -1.88 -4.67 -9.87
CA TRP A 16 -2.00 -4.14 -11.23
C TRP A 16 -2.00 -5.24 -12.29
N SER A 17 -1.26 -6.32 -12.10
CA SER A 17 -1.30 -7.49 -12.98
C SER A 17 -2.66 -8.20 -12.94
N GLU A 18 -3.31 -8.25 -11.77
CA GLU A 18 -4.65 -8.79 -11.60
C GLU A 18 -5.68 -7.92 -12.32
N LEU A 19 -5.61 -6.60 -12.11
CA LEU A 19 -6.49 -5.65 -12.79
C LEU A 19 -6.29 -5.64 -14.31
N ARG A 20 -5.05 -5.78 -14.81
CA ARG A 20 -4.75 -5.93 -16.25
C ARG A 20 -5.51 -7.11 -16.86
N ARG A 21 -5.54 -8.26 -16.18
CA ARG A 21 -6.25 -9.45 -16.67
C ARG A 21 -7.76 -9.23 -16.73
N GLU A 22 -8.28 -8.40 -15.83
CA GLU A 22 -9.70 -8.07 -15.78
C GLU A 22 -10.12 -7.01 -16.79
N THR A 23 -9.28 -5.99 -17.03
CA THR A 23 -9.57 -4.92 -17.99
C THR A 23 -9.21 -5.29 -19.42
N ALA A 24 -8.40 -6.34 -19.62
CA ALA A 24 -7.75 -6.68 -20.87
C ALA A 24 -6.96 -5.51 -21.51
N ASP A 25 -6.51 -4.55 -20.69
CA ASP A 25 -5.72 -3.40 -21.16
C ASP A 25 -4.23 -3.74 -21.19
N GLU A 26 -3.69 -3.97 -22.38
CA GLU A 26 -2.26 -4.30 -22.58
C GLU A 26 -1.32 -3.18 -22.12
N ARG A 27 -1.79 -1.93 -22.02
CA ARG A 27 -0.97 -0.78 -21.58
C ARG A 27 -0.72 -0.81 -20.07
N MET A 28 -1.42 -1.66 -19.32
CA MET A 28 -1.21 -1.82 -17.90
C MET A 28 0.03 -2.66 -17.63
N GLU A 29 1.20 -2.01 -17.54
CA GLU A 29 2.48 -2.67 -17.30
C GLU A 29 2.80 -2.83 -15.81
N PRO A 30 2.75 -4.05 -15.22
CA PRO A 30 2.87 -4.24 -13.77
C PRO A 30 4.24 -3.86 -13.19
N ALA A 31 5.31 -4.18 -13.92
CA ALA A 31 6.67 -3.86 -13.48
C ALA A 31 6.90 -2.34 -13.41
N TRP A 32 6.45 -1.59 -14.42
CA TRP A 32 6.54 -0.14 -14.42
C TRP A 32 5.62 0.51 -13.41
N HIS A 33 4.45 -0.09 -13.16
CA HIS A 33 3.56 0.37 -12.10
C HIS A 33 4.20 0.22 -10.72
N ALA A 34 4.83 -0.93 -10.43
CA ALA A 34 5.57 -1.14 -9.18
C ALA A 34 6.72 -0.13 -9.02
N LEU A 35 7.55 0.03 -10.05
CA LEU A 35 8.71 0.93 -10.01
C LEU A 35 8.31 2.41 -9.90
N SER A 36 7.15 2.78 -10.44
CA SER A 36 6.66 4.16 -10.38
C SER A 36 6.46 4.69 -8.96
N ILE A 37 6.22 3.80 -8.00
CA ILE A 37 6.06 4.13 -6.58
C ILE A 37 7.35 4.71 -5.99
N PHE A 38 8.50 4.63 -6.64
CA PHE A 38 9.72 5.30 -6.17
C PHE A 38 9.89 6.74 -6.66
N VAL A 39 8.95 7.27 -7.46
CA VAL A 39 9.04 8.61 -8.05
C VAL A 39 7.91 9.48 -7.49
N PRO A 40 8.11 10.29 -6.44
CA PRO A 40 7.02 10.92 -5.66
C PRO A 40 5.89 11.57 -6.48
N GLY A 41 6.23 12.38 -7.50
CA GLY A 41 5.21 13.01 -8.35
C GLY A 41 4.46 12.03 -9.26
N TYR A 42 5.21 11.23 -10.02
CA TYR A 42 4.62 10.26 -10.96
C TYR A 42 3.94 9.09 -10.24
N GLY A 43 4.55 8.62 -9.16
CA GLY A 43 4.05 7.58 -8.26
C GLY A 43 2.76 7.98 -7.58
N SER A 44 2.62 9.22 -7.08
CA SER A 44 1.32 9.69 -6.56
C SER A 44 0.22 9.66 -7.62
N TRP A 45 0.52 10.06 -8.86
CA TRP A 45 -0.44 9.93 -9.96
C TRP A 45 -0.77 8.46 -10.27
N GLN A 46 0.21 7.56 -10.19
CA GLN A 46 0.00 6.12 -10.37
C GLN A 46 -0.82 5.51 -9.23
N VAL A 47 -0.64 5.94 -7.98
CA VAL A 47 -1.51 5.55 -6.85
C VAL A 47 -2.94 5.98 -7.11
N TYR A 48 -3.16 7.24 -7.51
CA TYR A 48 -4.48 7.72 -7.87
C TYR A 48 -5.12 6.85 -8.96
N ARG A 49 -4.39 6.57 -10.05
CA ARG A 49 -4.89 5.72 -11.13
C ARG A 49 -5.20 4.31 -10.66
N HIS A 50 -4.36 3.74 -9.81
CA HIS A 50 -4.55 2.40 -9.28
C HIS A 50 -5.89 2.28 -8.54
N PHE A 51 -6.14 3.18 -7.60
CA PHE A 51 -7.37 3.18 -6.83
C PHE A 51 -8.60 3.61 -7.66
N ALA A 52 -8.43 4.47 -8.67
CA ALA A 52 -9.49 4.80 -9.61
C ALA A 52 -9.92 3.59 -10.45
N THR A 53 -8.98 2.75 -10.88
CA THR A 53 -9.28 1.49 -11.57
C THR A 53 -10.04 0.52 -10.66
N ILE A 54 -9.65 0.41 -9.39
CA ILE A 54 -10.39 -0.41 -8.40
C ILE A 54 -11.81 0.13 -8.18
N ALA A 55 -11.96 1.45 -8.00
CA ALA A 55 -13.26 2.08 -7.81
C ALA A 55 -14.20 1.83 -9.01
N ALA A 56 -13.68 1.98 -10.23
CA ALA A 56 -14.43 1.68 -11.45
C ALA A 56 -14.79 0.19 -11.57
N ALA A 57 -13.92 -0.72 -11.10
CA ALA A 57 -14.21 -2.14 -11.07
C ALA A 57 -15.35 -2.47 -10.09
N LEU A 58 -15.30 -1.92 -8.88
CA LEU A 58 -16.36 -2.05 -7.87
C LEU A 58 -17.70 -1.50 -8.37
N GLU A 59 -17.69 -0.35 -9.04
CA GLU A 59 -18.89 0.24 -9.63
C GLU A 59 -19.50 -0.67 -10.70
N ARG A 60 -18.68 -1.21 -11.62
CA ARG A 60 -19.14 -2.16 -12.64
C ARG A 60 -19.70 -3.46 -12.03
N ALA A 61 -19.19 -3.90 -10.89
CA ALA A 61 -19.70 -5.06 -10.17
C ALA A 61 -20.98 -4.78 -9.37
N GLY A 62 -21.40 -3.52 -9.25
CA GLY A 62 -22.57 -3.13 -8.45
C GLY A 62 -22.29 -3.06 -6.94
N SER A 63 -21.04 -2.91 -6.53
CA SER A 63 -20.67 -2.90 -5.12
C SER A 63 -21.14 -1.64 -4.40
N THR A 64 -21.59 -1.82 -3.16
CA THR A 64 -21.90 -0.73 -2.23
C THR A 64 -20.64 -0.14 -1.58
N LEU A 65 -19.51 -0.87 -1.61
CA LEU A 65 -18.23 -0.36 -1.14
C LEU A 65 -17.73 0.76 -2.05
N LYS A 66 -17.42 1.91 -1.46
CA LYS A 66 -16.86 3.05 -2.17
C LYS A 66 -15.37 3.19 -1.88
N VAL A 67 -14.61 3.37 -2.95
CA VAL A 67 -13.18 3.67 -2.89
C VAL A 67 -12.96 5.09 -3.38
N ASP A 68 -12.31 5.92 -2.57
CA ASP A 68 -11.87 7.26 -2.97
C ASP A 68 -10.38 7.24 -3.34
N PRO A 69 -10.02 7.43 -4.62
CA PRO A 69 -8.62 7.43 -5.05
C PRO A 69 -7.81 8.58 -4.46
N LEU A 70 -8.43 9.71 -4.13
CA LEU A 70 -7.72 10.86 -3.53
C LEU A 70 -7.24 10.54 -2.12
N SER A 71 -8.08 9.91 -1.30
CA SER A 71 -7.71 9.47 0.05
C SER A 71 -6.48 8.56 0.05
N ALA A 72 -6.41 7.58 -0.87
CA ALA A 72 -5.25 6.71 -1.02
C ALA A 72 -4.00 7.46 -1.51
N THR A 73 -4.19 8.45 -2.39
CA THR A 73 -3.11 9.29 -2.90
C THR A 73 -2.51 10.18 -1.81
N ILE A 74 -3.34 10.73 -0.93
CA ILE A 74 -2.89 11.49 0.25
C ILE A 74 -2.06 10.57 1.17
N GLY A 75 -2.51 9.33 1.39
CA GLY A 75 -1.75 8.33 2.14
C GLY A 75 -0.35 8.08 1.55
N ALA A 76 -0.25 7.96 0.22
CA ALA A 76 1.04 7.81 -0.46
C ALA A 76 1.91 9.08 -0.41
N LEU A 77 1.32 10.28 -0.46
CA LEU A 77 2.07 11.54 -0.29
C LEU A 77 2.70 11.66 1.09
N LEU A 78 1.98 11.23 2.14
CA LEU A 78 2.52 11.16 3.50
C LEU A 78 3.68 10.14 3.61
N TRP A 79 3.57 9.04 2.88
CA TRP A 79 4.65 8.06 2.75
C TRP A 79 5.89 8.66 2.05
N TYR A 80 5.72 9.42 0.97
CA TYR A 80 6.85 10.10 0.31
C TYR A 80 7.56 11.14 1.18
N LEU A 81 6.82 11.87 2.01
CA LEU A 81 7.39 12.86 2.94
C LEU A 81 8.33 12.24 3.96
N THR A 82 8.12 10.97 4.30
CA THR A 82 8.84 10.26 5.35
C THR A 82 10.00 9.42 4.79
N TRP A 83 9.86 8.90 3.57
CA TRP A 83 10.88 8.13 2.85
C TRP A 83 12.26 8.80 2.68
N PHE A 84 12.33 10.15 2.63
CA PHE A 84 13.60 10.87 2.42
C PHE A 84 14.42 11.16 3.69
N HIS A 85 14.02 10.64 4.86
CA HIS A 85 14.66 11.01 6.13
C HIS A 85 15.22 9.79 6.87
N TYR A 86 16.55 9.60 6.80
CA TYR A 86 17.27 8.67 7.66
C TYR A 86 18.02 9.46 8.74
N SER A 87 17.36 9.68 9.88
CA SER A 87 17.97 10.34 11.03
C SER A 87 17.61 9.59 12.31
N ALA A 88 18.54 9.59 13.27
CA ALA A 88 18.39 8.94 14.57
C ALA A 88 17.61 9.79 15.58
N GLU A 89 17.22 11.03 15.23
CA GLU A 89 16.44 11.88 16.15
C GLU A 89 15.05 11.26 16.44
N PRO A 90 14.55 11.35 17.69
CA PRO A 90 13.28 10.76 18.11
C PRO A 90 12.09 11.12 17.22
N ILE A 91 12.06 12.36 16.70
CA ILE A 91 10.99 12.82 15.81
C ILE A 91 10.95 12.04 14.49
N PHE A 92 12.10 11.68 13.92
CA PHE A 92 12.15 10.92 12.67
C PHE A 92 11.79 9.45 12.86
N ALA A 93 12.05 8.88 14.03
CA ALA A 93 11.55 7.56 14.35
C ALA A 93 10.02 7.50 14.47
N LEU A 94 9.40 8.53 15.08
CA LEU A 94 7.94 8.65 15.09
C LEU A 94 7.37 8.80 13.67
N LEU A 95 8.04 9.59 12.82
CA LEU A 95 7.67 9.74 11.42
C LEU A 95 7.82 8.43 10.63
N ASN A 96 8.88 7.66 10.85
CA ASN A 96 9.07 6.33 10.24
C ASN A 96 8.00 5.33 10.68
N ALA A 97 7.55 5.40 11.93
CA ALA A 97 6.42 4.59 12.40
C ALA A 97 5.10 5.01 11.74
N ALA A 98 4.86 6.32 11.63
CA ALA A 98 3.68 6.86 10.95
C ALA A 98 3.67 6.50 9.45
N GLU A 99 4.83 6.56 8.80
CA GLU A 99 5.04 6.11 7.42
C GLU A 99 4.62 4.65 7.24
N LEU A 100 5.12 3.80 8.12
CA LEU A 100 4.89 2.37 8.08
C LEU A 100 3.41 2.03 8.27
N LEU A 101 2.75 2.71 9.20
CA LEU A 101 1.30 2.63 9.40
C LEU A 101 0.53 3.11 8.17
N ALA A 102 0.94 4.23 7.56
CA ALA A 102 0.29 4.77 6.37
C ALA A 102 0.41 3.82 5.17
N GLY A 103 1.62 3.31 4.88
CA GLY A 103 1.84 2.34 3.80
C GLY A 103 1.03 1.06 4.01
N THR A 104 1.01 0.55 5.25
CA THR A 104 0.17 -0.61 5.61
C THR A 104 -1.32 -0.33 5.41
N ALA A 105 -1.80 0.84 5.84
CA ALA A 105 -3.19 1.24 5.67
C ALA A 105 -3.60 1.32 4.19
N VAL A 106 -2.71 1.83 3.31
CA VAL A 106 -2.95 1.86 1.86
C VAL A 106 -3.12 0.45 1.29
N VAL A 107 -2.24 -0.48 1.65
CA VAL A 107 -2.33 -1.88 1.18
C VAL A 107 -3.60 -2.54 1.70
N VAL A 108 -3.89 -2.46 3.01
CA VAL A 108 -5.09 -3.05 3.60
C VAL A 108 -6.37 -2.48 2.98
N TYR A 109 -6.40 -1.17 2.75
CA TYR A 109 -7.52 -0.50 2.11
C TYR A 109 -7.74 -1.01 0.67
N GLY A 110 -6.67 -1.08 -0.13
CA GLY A 110 -6.72 -1.59 -1.49
C GLY A 110 -7.08 -3.08 -1.56
N GLN A 111 -6.51 -3.90 -0.69
CA GLN A 111 -6.76 -5.35 -0.68
C GLN A 111 -8.20 -5.66 -0.29
N ARG A 112 -8.78 -4.94 0.68
CA ARG A 112 -10.21 -5.07 1.03
C ARG A 112 -11.11 -4.74 -0.15
N ALA A 113 -10.78 -3.70 -0.90
CA ALA A 113 -11.53 -3.30 -2.09
C ALA A 113 -11.42 -4.32 -3.23
N LEU A 114 -10.22 -4.84 -3.49
CA LEU A 114 -10.00 -5.90 -4.47
C LEU A 114 -10.75 -7.18 -4.10
N ASN A 115 -10.67 -7.62 -2.84
CA ASN A 115 -11.38 -8.81 -2.38
C ASN A 115 -12.90 -8.64 -2.49
N GLU A 116 -13.42 -7.44 -2.19
CA GLU A 116 -14.84 -7.15 -2.40
C GLU A 116 -15.24 -7.24 -3.86
N TYR A 117 -14.42 -6.67 -4.75
CA TYR A 117 -14.65 -6.79 -6.18
C TYR A 117 -14.63 -8.26 -6.64
N TRP A 118 -13.66 -9.06 -6.19
CA TRP A 118 -13.54 -10.47 -6.54
C TRP A 118 -14.72 -11.32 -6.06
N ARG A 119 -15.33 -10.97 -4.93
CA ARG A 119 -16.56 -11.62 -4.44
C ARG A 119 -17.78 -11.34 -5.33
N GLN A 120 -17.86 -10.13 -5.89
CA GLN A 120 -19.05 -9.68 -6.60
C GLN A 120 -19.02 -9.92 -8.10
N ARG A 121 -17.84 -10.01 -8.71
CA ARG A 121 -17.75 -10.14 -10.16
C ARG A 121 -18.30 -11.49 -10.67
N PRO A 122 -18.87 -11.54 -11.87
CA PRO A 122 -19.24 -12.80 -12.51
C PRO A 122 -18.02 -13.65 -12.85
N GLY A 123 -18.07 -14.96 -12.60
CA GLY A 123 -17.02 -15.91 -13.01
C GLY A 123 -16.70 -16.97 -11.96
N PRO A 124 -15.66 -17.79 -12.19
CA PRO A 124 -15.20 -18.76 -11.20
C PRO A 124 -14.77 -18.04 -9.91
N PRO A 125 -15.02 -18.64 -8.74
CA PRO A 125 -14.57 -18.08 -7.48
C PRO A 125 -13.05 -17.90 -7.51
N VAL A 126 -12.60 -16.67 -7.24
CA VAL A 126 -11.19 -16.39 -7.01
C VAL A 126 -10.97 -16.47 -5.52
N GLU A 127 -9.96 -17.25 -5.11
CA GLU A 127 -9.56 -17.36 -3.71
C GLU A 127 -9.27 -15.96 -3.17
N GLU A 128 -9.93 -15.58 -2.07
CA GLU A 128 -9.67 -14.30 -1.42
C GLU A 128 -8.23 -14.27 -0.96
N ARG A 129 -7.43 -13.39 -1.56
CA ARG A 129 -6.05 -13.19 -1.16
C ARG A 129 -6.04 -12.07 -0.15
N VAL A 130 -6.11 -12.43 1.13
CA VAL A 130 -5.25 -11.71 2.07
C VAL A 130 -3.89 -12.33 1.80
N LEU A 131 -2.96 -11.56 1.24
CA LEU A 131 -1.62 -12.12 1.13
C LEU A 131 -1.16 -12.39 2.57
N GLU A 132 -0.68 -13.59 2.89
CA GLU A 132 -0.10 -13.87 4.22
C GLU A 132 0.96 -12.82 4.60
N THR A 133 1.57 -12.20 3.58
CA THR A 133 2.48 -11.06 3.69
C THR A 133 1.84 -9.80 4.27
N ASP A 134 0.53 -9.59 4.20
CA ASP A 134 -0.18 -8.49 4.86
C ASP A 134 -0.10 -8.63 6.39
N TRP A 135 -0.34 -9.85 6.91
CA TRP A 135 -0.22 -10.13 8.33
C TRP A 135 1.23 -10.06 8.81
N ILE A 136 2.16 -10.56 8.00
CA ILE A 136 3.60 -10.45 8.29
C ILE A 136 4.05 -8.99 8.25
N ALA A 137 3.57 -8.18 7.31
CA ALA A 137 3.88 -6.76 7.22
C ALA A 137 3.32 -5.99 8.43
N ILE A 138 2.06 -6.24 8.82
CA ILE A 138 1.45 -5.65 10.02
C ILE A 138 2.21 -6.07 11.28
N ALA A 139 2.56 -7.35 11.43
CA ALA A 139 3.29 -7.87 12.59
C ALA A 139 4.71 -7.31 12.67
N ALA A 140 5.43 -7.26 11.53
CA ALA A 140 6.76 -6.67 11.43
C ALA A 140 6.73 -5.16 11.70
N ALA A 141 5.67 -4.48 11.25
CA ALA A 141 5.46 -3.07 11.52
C ALA A 141 5.25 -2.80 13.01
N GLY A 142 4.37 -3.56 13.65
CA GLY A 142 4.14 -3.49 15.09
C GLY A 142 5.39 -3.81 15.91
N ALA A 143 6.11 -4.88 15.56
CA ALA A 143 7.34 -5.28 16.24
C ALA A 143 8.45 -4.23 16.12
N LEU A 144 8.63 -3.66 14.93
CA LEU A 144 9.61 -2.59 14.70
C LEU A 144 9.24 -1.32 15.47
N PHE A 145 7.96 -0.94 15.49
CA PHE A 145 7.48 0.19 16.28
C PHE A 145 7.82 0.02 17.77
N VAL A 146 7.55 -1.15 18.33
CA VAL A 146 7.89 -1.47 19.73
C VAL A 146 9.40 -1.43 19.96
N ALA A 147 10.20 -2.03 19.06
CA ALA A 147 11.66 -2.04 19.19
C ALA A 147 12.25 -0.62 19.15
N VAL A 148 11.71 0.24 18.28
CA VAL A 148 12.11 1.65 18.19
C VAL A 148 11.77 2.38 19.50
N LEU A 149 10.55 2.24 20.03
CA LEU A 149 10.17 2.84 21.30
C LEU A 149 11.08 2.39 22.46
N VAL A 150 11.41 1.10 22.53
CA VAL A 150 12.32 0.55 23.55
C VAL A 150 13.73 1.12 23.39
N SER A 151 14.21 1.29 22.16
CA SER A 151 15.55 1.85 21.92
C SER A 151 15.67 3.29 22.45
N TYR A 152 14.66 4.14 22.25
CA TYR A 152 14.66 5.49 22.82
C TYR A 152 14.51 5.50 24.34
N ALA A 153 13.71 4.59 24.90
CA ALA A 153 13.55 4.49 26.35
C ALA A 153 14.81 3.99 27.07
N THR A 154 15.70 3.29 26.37
CA THR A 154 16.90 2.68 26.95
C THR A 154 18.21 3.36 26.54
N THR A 155 18.16 4.37 25.65
CA THR A 155 19.34 5.15 25.29
C THR A 155 19.76 6.06 26.45
N PRO A 156 20.99 5.94 27.00
CA PRO A 156 21.44 6.77 28.10
C PRO A 156 21.48 8.24 27.68
N THR A 157 20.84 9.12 28.46
CA THR A 157 21.02 10.57 28.34
C THR A 157 22.36 10.94 28.95
N ASN A 158 23.33 11.32 28.12
CA ASN A 158 24.56 11.98 28.57
C ASN A 158 24.28 13.44 28.95
#